data_AF-A0A0D8ZQX8-F1
#
_entry.id   AF-A0A0D8ZQX8-F1
#
_cell.length_a   1.000
_cell.length_b   1.000
_cell.length_c   1.000
_cell.angle_alpha   90.00
_cell.angle_beta   90.00
_cell.angle_gamma   90.00
#
_symmetry.space_group_name_H-M   'P 1'
#
loop_
_entity.id
_entity.type
_entity.pdbx_description
1 polymer ?
#
loop_
_entity_poly.entity_id
_entity_poly.type
_entity_poly.pdbx_seq_one_letter_code
_entity_poly.pdbx_strand_id
1 'polypeptide(L)'
;MNFIKGLLGVGLLVSAIYTGFANFPLWSILLLSLLFTAAYIQGKWYLWHRLFQQQNRQLYQSLLVTYLIQAVVVFVFYLLGSGVARLLNR
;
A
#
# COMPACT_ATOMS: atom_id res chain seq x y z
N MET A 1 17.09 7.46 -10.43
CA MET A 1 16.56 6.79 -9.20
C MET A 1 15.08 7.09 -8.93
N ASN A 2 14.52 8.24 -9.34
CA ASN A 2 13.10 8.58 -9.14
C ASN A 2 12.13 7.79 -10.05
N PHE A 3 12.57 7.41 -11.25
CA PHE A 3 11.75 6.68 -12.23
C PHE A 3 11.34 5.28 -11.73
N ILE A 4 12.27 4.53 -11.14
CA ILE A 4 12.03 3.18 -10.60
C ILE A 4 11.06 3.24 -9.39
N LYS A 5 11.22 4.26 -8.52
CA LYS A 5 10.29 4.50 -7.41
C LYS A 5 8.88 4.83 -7.90
N GLY A 6 8.78 5.63 -8.95
CA GLY A 6 7.51 5.93 -9.61
C GLY A 6 6.84 4.68 -10.20
N LEU A 7 7.61 3.86 -10.93
CA LEU A 7 7.13 2.59 -11.50
C LEU A 7 6.62 1.62 -10.43
N LEU A 8 7.32 1.49 -9.30
CA LEU A 8 6.86 0.66 -8.18
C LEU A 8 5.54 1.17 -7.61
N GLY A 9 5.40 2.48 -7.40
CA GLY A 9 4.16 3.09 -6.92
C GLY A 9 3.00 2.86 -7.89
N VAL A 10 3.22 3.05 -9.18
CA VAL A 10 2.21 2.82 -10.23
C VAL A 10 1.86 1.33 -10.32
N GLY A 11 2.84 0.43 -10.26
CA GLY A 11 2.60 -1.01 -10.29
C GLY A 11 1.76 -1.50 -9.11
N LEU A 12 2.03 -0.98 -7.91
CA LEU A 12 1.25 -1.25 -6.70
C LEU A 12 -0.18 -0.68 -6.78
N LEU A 13 -0.35 0.49 -7.38
CA LEU A 13 -1.68 1.07 -7.66
C LEU A 13 -2.48 0.18 -8.60
N VAL A 14 -1.89 -0.21 -9.73
CA VAL A 14 -2.54 -1.07 -10.73
C VAL A 14 -2.92 -2.41 -10.12
N SER A 15 -2.06 -3.01 -9.29
CA SER A 15 -2.37 -4.29 -8.64
C SER A 15 -3.51 -4.16 -7.61
N ALA A 16 -3.60 -3.06 -6.86
CA ALA A 16 -4.71 -2.82 -5.93
C ALA A 16 -6.05 -2.69 -6.64
N ILE A 17 -6.08 -1.97 -7.76
CA ILE A 17 -7.29 -1.84 -8.58
C ILE A 17 -7.63 -3.18 -9.23
N TYR A 18 -6.64 -3.87 -9.79
CA TYR A 18 -6.86 -5.15 -10.45
C TYR A 18 -7.39 -6.23 -9.49
N THR A 19 -6.86 -6.31 -8.27
CA THR A 19 -7.35 -7.26 -7.25
C THR A 19 -8.80 -7.00 -6.88
N GLY A 20 -9.21 -5.72 -6.78
CA GLY A 20 -10.61 -5.33 -6.63
C GLY A 20 -11.47 -5.71 -7.83
N PHE A 21 -10.97 -5.44 -9.04
CA PHE A 21 -11.66 -5.75 -10.29
C PHE A 21 -11.87 -7.25 -10.51
N ALA A 22 -10.89 -8.07 -10.15
CA ALA A 22 -10.96 -9.52 -10.24
C ALA A 22 -11.64 -10.18 -9.02
N ASN A 23 -12.23 -9.39 -8.11
CA ASN A 23 -12.92 -9.87 -6.90
C ASN A 23 -12.05 -10.82 -6.04
N PHE A 24 -10.75 -10.56 -5.95
CA PHE A 24 -9.87 -11.33 -5.06
C PHE A 24 -10.34 -11.22 -3.61
N PRO A 25 -10.07 -12.23 -2.77
CA PRO A 25 -10.48 -12.21 -1.37
C PRO A 25 -9.92 -10.98 -0.64
N LEU A 26 -10.71 -10.44 0.30
CA LEU A 26 -10.36 -9.26 1.09
C LEU A 26 -9.01 -9.36 1.82
N TRP A 27 -8.55 -10.58 2.14
CA TRP A 27 -7.23 -10.84 2.72
C TRP A 27 -6.06 -10.33 1.85
N SER A 28 -6.25 -10.23 0.53
CA SER A 28 -5.27 -9.65 -0.39
C SER A 28 -4.92 -8.20 -0.06
N ILE A 29 -5.85 -7.47 0.55
CA ILE A 29 -5.66 -6.09 0.98
C ILE A 29 -4.55 -6.02 2.04
N LEU A 30 -4.51 -6.95 3.00
CA LEU A 30 -3.48 -6.95 4.05
C LEU A 30 -2.06 -7.09 3.45
N LEU A 31 -1.91 -7.99 2.47
CA LEU A 31 -0.65 -8.22 1.79
C LEU A 31 -0.23 -7.01 0.96
N LEU A 32 -1.14 -6.46 0.16
CA LEU A 32 -0.86 -5.25 -0.61
C LEU A 32 -0.53 -4.05 0.29
N SER A 33 -1.23 -3.90 1.41
CA SER A 33 -0.97 -2.83 2.39
C SER A 33 0.46 -2.92 2.93
N LEU A 34 0.97 -4.13 3.14
CA LEU A 34 2.34 -4.36 3.58
C LEU A 34 3.35 -3.95 2.50
N LEU A 35 3.08 -4.28 1.24
CA LEU A 35 3.90 -3.86 0.10
C LEU A 35 3.90 -2.34 -0.09
N PHE A 36 2.73 -1.69 0.02
CA PHE A 36 2.61 -0.23 0.00
C PHE A 36 3.37 0.41 1.15
N THR A 37 3.31 -0.18 2.35
CA THR A 37 4.05 0.30 3.52
C THR A 37 5.56 0.20 3.32
N ALA A 38 6.04 -0.94 2.80
CA ALA A 38 7.45 -1.13 2.48
C ALA A 38 7.92 -0.12 1.41
N ALA A 39 7.15 0.05 0.33
CA ALA A 39 7.44 1.03 -0.71
C ALA A 39 7.45 2.47 -0.18
N TYR A 40 6.54 2.81 0.73
CA TYR A 40 6.49 4.11 1.39
C TYR A 40 7.74 4.36 2.26
N ILE A 41 8.10 3.37 3.08
CA ILE A 41 9.30 3.43 3.94
C ILE A 41 10.57 3.57 3.07
N GLN A 42 10.68 2.80 2.00
CA GLN A 42 11.80 2.88 1.06
C GLN A 42 11.85 4.24 0.35
N GLY A 43 10.69 4.78 -0.05
CA GLY A 43 10.56 6.10 -0.65
C GLY A 43 11.07 7.21 0.27
N LYS A 44 10.77 7.09 1.57
CA LYS A 44 11.12 8.06 2.63
C LYS A 44 12.20 7.56 3.58
N TRP A 45 13.14 6.74 3.09
CA TRP A 45 14.11 6.05 3.95
C TRP A 45 14.93 7.00 4.82
N TYR A 46 15.22 8.22 4.34
CA TYR A 46 15.95 9.23 5.10
C TYR A 46 15.26 9.66 6.41
N LEU A 47 13.91 9.60 6.48
CA LEU A 47 13.14 9.85 7.70
C LEU A 47 13.13 8.62 8.61
N TRP A 48 12.93 7.45 8.01
CA TRP A 48 12.78 6.19 8.73
C TRP A 48 14.09 5.68 9.31
N HIS A 49 15.21 5.89 8.62
CA HIS A 49 16.52 5.40 9.06
C HIS A 49 16.87 5.86 10.48
N ARG A 50 16.59 7.13 10.83
CA ARG A 50 16.84 7.64 12.19
C ARG A 50 15.95 6.96 13.24
N LEU A 51 14.68 6.72 12.91
CA LEU A 51 13.74 6.01 13.78
C LEU A 51 14.16 4.53 13.98
N PHE A 52 14.66 3.88 12.92
CA PHE A 52 15.18 2.52 12.98
C PHE A 52 16.44 2.43 13.83
N GLN A 53 17.34 3.40 13.72
CA GLN A 53 18.56 3.45 14.54
C GLN A 53 18.26 3.66 16.03
N GLN A 54 17.22 4.42 16.37
CA GLN A 54 16.86 4.70 17.75
C GLN A 54 16.07 3.57 18.43
N GLN A 55 15.57 2.56 17.67
CA GLN A 55 14.83 1.40 18.18
C GLN A 55 13.76 1.73 19.25
N ASN A 56 13.14 2.90 19.14
CA ASN A 56 12.23 3.41 20.15
C ASN A 56 10.82 2.82 19.97
N ARG A 57 10.01 2.79 21.04
CA ARG A 57 8.57 2.45 20.98
C ARG A 57 7.81 3.27 19.92
N GLN A 58 8.25 4.49 19.68
CA GLN A 58 7.70 5.37 18.63
C GLN A 58 7.84 4.79 17.21
N LEU A 59 8.83 3.94 16.93
CA LEU A 59 8.97 3.27 15.63
C LEU A 59 7.81 2.31 15.39
N TYR A 60 7.46 1.48 16.37
CA TYR A 60 6.36 0.53 16.23
C TYR A 60 5.02 1.24 16.06
N GLN A 61 4.78 2.31 16.82
CA GLN A 61 3.59 3.13 16.67
C GLN A 61 3.53 3.77 15.28
N SER A 62 4.64 4.35 14.81
CA SER A 62 4.70 4.98 13.50
C SER A 62 4.50 3.97 12.36
N LEU A 63 5.08 2.76 12.48
CA LEU A 63 4.88 1.68 11.51
C LEU A 63 3.43 1.23 11.48
N LEU A 64 2.81 1.04 12.64
CA LEU A 64 1.42 0.60 12.74
C LEU A 64 0.46 1.64 12.15
N VAL A 65 0.64 2.93 12.49
CA VAL A 65 -0.15 4.02 11.91
C VAL A 65 0.06 4.10 10.40
N THR A 66 1.30 3.99 9.92
CA THR A 66 1.60 3.99 8.49
C THR A 66 0.91 2.82 7.79
N TYR A 67 0.99 1.62 8.36
CA TYR A 67 0.33 0.43 7.82
C TYR A 67 -1.19 0.61 7.74
N LEU A 68 -1.82 1.14 8.79
CA LEU A 68 -3.26 1.41 8.78
C LEU A 68 -3.65 2.42 7.68
N ILE A 69 -2.87 3.48 7.51
CA ILE A 69 -3.10 4.46 6.43
C ILE A 69 -2.97 3.77 5.07
N GLN A 70 -1.91 2.98 4.86
CA GLN A 70 -1.74 2.25 3.59
C GLN A 70 -2.86 1.24 3.36
N ALA A 71 -3.38 0.60 4.41
CA ALA A 71 -4.51 -0.31 4.30
C ALA A 71 -5.79 0.38 3.86
N VAL A 72 -6.07 1.58 4.38
CA VAL A 72 -7.19 2.39 3.91
C VAL A 72 -7.00 2.75 2.44
N VAL A 73 -5.80 3.16 2.04
CA VAL A 73 -5.48 3.50 0.64
C VAL A 73 -5.70 2.30 -0.29
N VAL A 74 -5.17 1.13 0.04
CA VAL A 74 -5.36 -0.10 -0.74
C VAL A 74 -6.84 -0.49 -0.78
N PHE A 75 -7.56 -0.36 0.33
CA PHE A 75 -8.99 -0.64 0.39
C PHE A 75 -9.79 0.26 -0.55
N VAL A 76 -9.48 1.56 -0.62
CA VAL A 76 -10.11 2.49 -1.57
C VAL A 76 -9.86 2.05 -3.01
N PHE A 77 -8.62 1.69 -3.37
CA PHE A 77 -8.31 1.20 -4.72
C PHE A 77 -8.98 -0.13 -5.06
N TYR A 78 -9.06 -1.03 -4.09
CA TYR A 78 -9.81 -2.27 -4.23
C TYR A 78 -11.30 -2.00 -4.49
N LEU A 79 -11.92 -1.09 -3.74
CA LEU A 79 -13.31 -0.70 -3.95
C LEU A 79 -13.53 -0.05 -5.32
N LEU A 80 -12.59 0.79 -5.77
CA LEU A 80 -12.63 1.36 -7.12
C LEU A 80 -12.60 0.26 -8.18
N GLY A 81 -11.69 -0.70 -8.06
CA GLY A 81 -11.63 -1.86 -8.95
C GLY A 81 -12.91 -2.68 -8.97
N SER A 82 -13.46 -2.99 -7.80
CA SER A 82 -14.71 -3.74 -7.67
C SER A 82 -15.91 -2.95 -8.21
N GLY A 83 -15.96 -1.63 -7.99
CA GLY A 83 -16.97 -0.75 -8.54
C GLY A 83 -16.94 -0.73 -10.07
N VAL A 84 -15.75 -0.65 -10.66
CA VAL A 84 -15.58 -0.75 -12.13
C VAL A 84 -16.01 -2.12 -12.65
N ALA A 85 -15.68 -3.23 -11.98
CA ALA A 85 -16.11 -4.56 -12.38
C ALA A 85 -17.64 -4.67 -12.46
N ARG A 86 -18.33 -4.16 -11.43
CA ARG A 86 -19.79 -4.10 -11.37
C ARG A 86 -20.39 -3.26 -12.50
N LEU A 87 -19.80 -2.12 -12.83
CA LEU A 87 -20.25 -1.28 -13.96
C LEU A 87 -20.09 -1.98 -15.31
N LEU A 88 -19.10 -2.87 -15.43
CA LEU A 88 -18.86 -3.67 -16.63
C LEU A 88 -19.64 -5.00 -16.65
N ASN A 89 -20.59 -5.21 -15.73
CA ASN A 89 -21.34 -6.47 -15.58
C ASN A 89 -20.43 -7.70 -15.45
N ARG A 90 -19.29 -7.55 -14.76
CA ARG A 90 -18.38 -8.63 -14.37
C ARG A 90 -18.45 -8.93 -12.88
#